data_AF-A0A1W2CR87-F1
#
_entry.id   AF-A0A1W2CR87-F1
#
_cell.length_a   1.000
_cell.length_b   1.000
_cell.length_c   1.000
_cell.angle_alpha   90.00
_cell.angle_beta   90.00
_cell.angle_gamma   90.00
#
_symmetry.space_group_name_H-M   'P 1'
#
loop_
_entity.id
_entity.type
_entity.pdbx_description
1 polymer ?
#
loop_
_entity_poly.entity_id
_entity_poly.type
_entity_poly.pdbx_seq_one_letter_code
_entity_poly.pdbx_strand_id
1 'polypeptide(L)'
;MVGLSVEAVSTQIGLPPKTIQAIEAGTVSIHLADLSAFARLYRRTPSHFLATSDDDWESVSVAEEIKRRVDELSLRDQKLLLGILTAMIDEADQQGPLASAGLSWAGRDSRPIIGC
;
A
#
# COMPACT_ATOMS: atom_id res chain seq x y z
N MET A 1 5.53 -2.16 -8.80
CA MET A 1 6.65 -1.81 -7.90
C MET A 1 6.36 -0.46 -7.25
N VAL A 2 6.40 -0.34 -5.93
CA VAL A 2 6.13 0.93 -5.23
C VAL A 2 7.33 1.85 -5.49
N GLY A 3 7.11 3.01 -6.11
CA GLY A 3 8.15 3.91 -6.61
C GLY A 3 8.87 4.74 -5.54
N LEU A 4 9.29 4.12 -4.44
CA LEU A 4 10.14 4.77 -3.43
C LEU A 4 11.61 4.67 -3.84
N SER A 5 12.38 5.74 -3.64
CA SER A 5 13.83 5.70 -3.83
C SER A 5 14.50 4.94 -2.68
N VAL A 6 15.66 4.35 -2.95
CA VAL A 6 16.44 3.60 -1.94
C VAL A 6 16.80 4.50 -0.74
N GLU A 7 17.04 5.78 -0.98
CA GLU A 7 17.36 6.78 0.05
C GLU A 7 16.16 7.04 0.98
N ALA A 8 14.94 7.07 0.41
CA ALA A 8 13.72 7.22 1.19
C ALA A 8 13.48 5.99 2.08
N VAL A 9 13.68 4.79 1.52
CA VAL A 9 13.57 3.52 2.27
C VAL A 9 14.63 3.46 3.37
N SER A 10 15.87 3.85 3.07
CA SER A 10 16.98 3.92 4.02
C SER A 10 16.67 4.81 5.21
N THR A 11 16.15 6.00 4.95
CA THR A 11 15.78 6.96 5.99
C THR A 11 14.68 6.41 6.89
N GLN A 12 13.72 5.67 6.32
CA GLN A 12 12.54 5.23 7.04
C GLN A 12 12.71 3.92 7.80
N ILE A 13 13.59 3.03 7.32
CA ILE A 13 13.91 1.75 7.96
C ILE A 13 15.13 1.88 8.89
N GLY A 14 16.00 2.85 8.67
CA GLY A 14 17.23 3.04 9.45
C GLY A 14 18.38 2.12 9.02
N LEU A 15 18.28 1.50 7.84
CA LEU A 15 19.34 0.69 7.25
C LEU A 15 20.16 1.50 6.23
N PRO A 16 21.47 1.25 6.09
CA PRO A 16 22.27 1.90 5.05
C PRO A 16 21.73 1.62 3.64
N PRO A 17 21.78 2.58 2.70
CA PRO A 17 21.29 2.39 1.33
C PRO A 17 21.93 1.20 0.62
N LYS A 18 23.23 0.97 0.85
CA LYS A 18 23.97 -0.18 0.31
C LYS A 18 23.40 -1.52 0.80
N THR A 19 22.95 -1.58 2.06
CA THR A 19 22.35 -2.77 2.65
C THR A 19 20.99 -3.05 2.03
N ILE A 20 20.17 -2.01 1.83
CA ILE A 20 18.87 -2.15 1.15
C ILE A 20 19.06 -2.65 -0.28
N GLN A 21 19.98 -2.05 -1.04
CA GLN A 21 20.31 -2.51 -2.39
C GLN A 21 20.78 -3.97 -2.41
N ALA A 22 21.61 -4.38 -1.45
CA ALA A 22 22.07 -5.76 -1.36
C ALA A 22 20.94 -6.75 -1.02
N ILE A 23 19.97 -6.34 -0.18
CA ILE A 23 18.77 -7.12 0.14
C ILE A 23 17.84 -7.21 -1.07
N GLU A 24 17.56 -6.09 -1.75
CA GLU A 24 16.73 -6.05 -2.96
C GLU A 24 17.35 -6.86 -4.11
N ALA A 25 18.68 -6.87 -4.22
CA ALA A 25 19.40 -7.69 -5.19
C ALA A 25 19.49 -9.19 -4.79
N GLY A 26 18.95 -9.59 -3.64
CA GLY A 26 19.00 -10.97 -3.16
C GLY A 26 20.40 -11.46 -2.75
N THR A 27 21.38 -10.55 -2.65
CA THR A 27 22.77 -10.88 -2.31
C THR A 27 23.00 -11.03 -0.81
N VAL A 28 22.11 -10.45 0.02
CA VAL A 28 22.15 -10.51 1.47
C VAL A 28 20.76 -10.85 2.00
N SER A 29 20.69 -11.82 2.92
CA SER A 29 19.44 -12.16 3.60
C SER A 29 19.03 -11.07 4.60
N ILE A 30 17.75 -10.74 4.62
CA ILE A 30 17.19 -9.80 5.59
C ILE A 30 17.03 -10.47 6.97
N HIS A 31 17.37 -9.77 8.05
CA HIS A 31 17.07 -10.23 9.39
C HIS A 31 15.57 -10.13 9.68
N LEU A 32 15.02 -11.10 10.42
CA LEU A 32 13.60 -11.13 10.77
C LEU A 32 13.14 -9.84 11.50
N ALA A 33 14.02 -9.25 12.31
CA ALA A 33 13.76 -8.00 13.01
C ALA A 33 13.45 -6.85 12.02
N ASP A 34 14.25 -6.75 10.96
CA ASP A 34 14.14 -5.70 9.96
C ASP A 34 12.95 -5.93 9.02
N LEU A 35 12.57 -7.20 8.78
CA LEU A 35 11.44 -7.58 7.93
C LEU A 35 10.14 -6.84 8.30
N SER A 36 9.91 -6.64 9.59
CA SER A 36 8.74 -5.92 10.11
C SER A 36 8.70 -4.45 9.64
N ALA A 37 9.85 -3.80 9.52
CA ALA A 37 9.97 -2.42 9.06
C ALA A 37 9.69 -2.31 7.56
N PHE A 38 10.19 -3.24 6.75
CA PHE A 38 9.85 -3.35 5.32
C PHE A 38 8.35 -3.60 5.15
N ALA A 39 7.80 -4.59 5.85
CA ALA A 39 6.38 -4.92 5.81
C ALA A 39 5.49 -3.70 6.12
N ARG A 40 5.82 -2.95 7.17
CA ARG A 40 5.12 -1.71 7.52
C ARG A 40 5.25 -0.63 6.44
N LEU A 41 6.45 -0.42 5.90
CA LEU A 41 6.71 0.61 4.89
C LEU A 41 5.93 0.35 3.60
N TYR A 42 5.95 -0.88 3.10
CA TYR A 42 5.27 -1.27 1.87
C TYR A 42 3.79 -1.64 2.08
N ARG A 43 3.29 -1.55 3.32
CA ARG A 43 1.94 -1.97 3.71
C ARG A 43 1.62 -3.40 3.28
N ARG A 44 2.59 -4.31 3.46
CA ARG A 44 2.48 -5.75 3.16
C ARG A 44 2.64 -6.56 4.45
N THR A 45 2.14 -7.78 4.44
CA THR A 45 2.38 -8.72 5.56
C THR A 45 3.81 -9.27 5.47
N PRO A 46 4.48 -9.59 6.59
CA PRO A 46 5.81 -10.20 6.55
C PRO A 46 5.87 -11.49 5.72
N SER A 47 4.79 -12.26 5.67
CA SER A 47 4.65 -13.46 4.84
C SER A 47 4.86 -13.21 3.35
N HIS A 48 4.54 -12.01 2.86
CA HIS A 48 4.76 -11.61 1.46
C HIS A 48 6.25 -11.67 1.06
N PHE A 49 7.16 -11.47 2.01
CA PHE A 49 8.61 -11.47 1.75
C PHE A 49 9.25 -12.85 1.98
N LEU A 50 8.50 -13.79 2.58
CA LEU A 50 8.96 -15.14 2.90
C LEU A 50 8.43 -16.19 1.92
N ALA A 51 7.45 -15.84 1.08
CA ALA A 51 6.95 -16.72 0.05
C ALA A 51 8.05 -16.99 -0.98
N THR A 52 8.63 -18.19 -0.93
CA THR A 52 9.50 -18.74 -1.97
C THR A 52 8.65 -18.97 -3.21
N SER A 53 8.68 -18.01 -4.14
CA SER A 53 8.55 -18.12 -5.61
C SER A 53 7.77 -19.25 -6.29
N ASP A 54 6.76 -19.86 -5.67
CA ASP A 54 5.89 -20.87 -6.32
C ASP A 54 4.41 -20.44 -6.39
N ASP A 55 4.05 -19.30 -5.80
CA ASP A 55 2.76 -18.65 -6.06
C ASP A 55 3.03 -17.34 -6.81
N ASP A 56 3.14 -17.46 -8.13
CA ASP A 56 3.00 -16.38 -9.11
C ASP A 56 1.62 -15.71 -8.96
N TRP A 57 1.45 -14.87 -7.95
CA TRP A 57 0.36 -13.89 -7.92
C TRP A 57 0.78 -12.55 -8.59
N GLU A 58 2.00 -12.48 -9.13
CA GLU A 58 2.31 -11.59 -10.26
C GLU A 58 1.58 -12.16 -11.49
N SER A 59 0.46 -11.64 -11.98
CA SER A 59 0.40 -10.32 -12.60
C SER A 59 -0.95 -10.15 -13.32
N VAL A 60 -2.05 -10.66 -12.74
CA VAL A 60 -3.36 -10.25 -13.26
C VAL A 60 -3.58 -8.82 -12.78
N SER A 61 -3.33 -7.87 -13.68
CA SER A 61 -3.70 -6.46 -13.47
C SER A 61 -5.10 -6.42 -12.87
N VAL A 62 -5.31 -5.65 -11.81
CA VAL A 62 -6.65 -5.50 -11.21
C VAL A 62 -7.70 -5.16 -12.28
N ALA A 63 -7.30 -4.44 -13.33
CA ALA A 63 -8.13 -4.17 -14.50
C ALA A 63 -8.48 -5.43 -15.32
N GLU A 64 -7.55 -6.35 -15.52
CA GLU A 64 -7.81 -7.63 -16.22
C GLU A 64 -8.69 -8.57 -15.37
N GLU A 65 -8.53 -8.58 -14.05
CA GLU A 65 -9.41 -9.36 -13.17
C GLU A 65 -10.83 -8.79 -13.15
N ILE A 66 -10.96 -7.46 -13.09
CA ILE A 66 -12.27 -6.78 -13.19
C ILE A 66 -12.90 -7.08 -14.54
N LYS A 67 -12.14 -6.96 -15.63
CA LYS A 67 -12.61 -7.25 -16.99
C LYS A 67 -13.11 -8.69 -17.12
N ARG A 68 -12.33 -9.67 -16.65
CA ARG A 68 -12.74 -11.08 -16.63
C ARG A 68 -14.08 -11.29 -15.92
N ARG A 69 -14.24 -10.71 -14.73
CA ARG A 69 -15.48 -10.83 -13.96
C ARG A 69 -16.66 -10.10 -14.61
N VAL A 70 -16.42 -8.98 -15.29
CA VAL A 70 -17.45 -8.23 -16.01
C VAL A 70 -17.92 -8.98 -17.25
N ASP A 71 -17.01 -9.64 -17.96
CA ASP A 71 -17.32 -10.45 -19.15
C ASP A 71 -18.21 -11.67 -18.81
N GLU A 72 -18.15 -12.17 -17.57
CA GLU A 72 -19.00 -13.27 -17.07
C GLU A 72 -20.43 -12.82 -16.70
N LEU A 73 -20.71 -11.51 -16.67
CA LEU A 73 -22.01 -10.99 -16.27
C LEU A 73 -22.98 -10.86 -17.45
N SER A 74 -24.29 -10.85 -17.13
CA SER A 74 -25.33 -10.56 -18.12
C SER A 74 -25.24 -9.11 -18.60
N LEU A 75 -25.69 -8.82 -19.83
CA LEU A 75 -25.75 -7.46 -20.38
C LEU A 75 -26.53 -6.49 -19.48
N ARG A 76 -27.52 -7.01 -18.73
CA ARG A 76 -28.29 -6.22 -17.76
C ARG A 76 -27.42 -5.81 -16.57
N ASP A 77 -26.64 -6.74 -16.04
CA ASP A 77 -25.80 -6.51 -14.85
C ASP A 77 -24.57 -5.66 -15.19
N GLN A 78 -23.99 -5.85 -16.39
CA GLN A 78 -22.94 -4.97 -16.92
C GLN A 78 -23.42 -3.52 -17.01
N LYS A 79 -24.65 -3.30 -17.50
CA LYS A 79 -25.24 -1.95 -17.58
C LYS A 79 -25.50 -1.34 -16.21
N LEU A 80 -25.90 -2.14 -15.23
CA LEU A 80 -26.10 -1.70 -13.85
C LEU A 80 -24.76 -1.31 -13.18
N LEU A 81 -23.72 -2.13 -13.35
CA LEU A 81 -22.38 -1.83 -12.87
C LEU A 81 -21.83 -0.54 -13.48
N LEU A 82 -22.00 -0.33 -14.78
CA LEU A 82 -21.58 0.91 -15.44
C LEU A 82 -22.27 2.13 -14.81
N GLY A 83 -23.58 2.04 -14.54
CA GLY A 83 -24.33 3.12 -13.89
C GLY A 83 -23.83 3.44 -12.48
N ILE A 84 -23.48 2.41 -11.68
CA ILE A 84 -22.90 2.60 -10.35
C ILE A 84 -21.52 3.26 -10.44
N LEU A 85 -20.67 2.77 -11.35
CA LEU A 85 -19.33 3.32 -11.56
C LEU A 85 -19.36 4.79 -11.96
N THR A 86 -20.24 5.16 -12.90
CA THR A 86 -20.42 6.57 -13.29
C THR A 86 -20.85 7.42 -12.10
N ALA A 87 -21.82 6.97 -11.31
CA ALA A 87 -22.28 7.71 -10.13
C ALA A 87 -21.17 7.90 -9.08
N MET A 88 -20.32 6.87 -8.87
CA MET A 88 -19.19 6.96 -7.95
C MET A 88 -18.11 7.93 -8.44
N ILE A 89 -17.85 7.97 -9.75
CA ILE A 89 -16.89 8.92 -10.34
C ILE A 89 -17.43 10.35 -10.20
N ASP A 90 -18.71 10.57 -10.51
CA ASP A 90 -19.35 11.87 -10.37
C ASP A 90 -19.36 12.34 -8.91
N GLU A 91 -19.52 11.43 -7.94
CA GLU A 91 -19.43 11.73 -6.51
C GLU A 91 -17.99 12.08 -6.09
N ALA A 92 -16.99 11.34 -6.58
CA ALA A 92 -15.59 11.61 -6.30
C ALA A 92 -15.13 12.96 -6.89
N ASP A 93 -15.59 13.32 -8.08
CA ASP A 93 -15.30 14.61 -8.73
C ASP A 93 -15.99 15.78 -8.00
N GLN A 94 -17.18 15.54 -7.41
CA GLN A 94 -17.87 16.53 -6.57
C GLN A 94 -17.22 16.70 -5.18
N GLN A 95 -16.50 15.69 -4.70
CA GLN A 95 -15.62 15.77 -3.53
C GLN A 95 -14.26 16.41 -3.86
N GLY A 96 -14.28 17.52 -4.62
CA GLY A 96 -13.09 18.29 -5.02
C GLY A 96 -12.06 18.46 -3.88
N PRO A 97 -10.77 18.69 -4.19
CA PRO A 97 -9.66 18.45 -3.28
C PRO A 97 -9.96 19.05 -1.91
N LEU A 98 -10.20 18.18 -0.92
CA LEU A 98 -10.34 18.58 0.46
C LEU A 98 -9.07 19.38 0.79
N ALA A 99 -9.23 20.71 0.82
CA ALA A 99 -8.24 21.61 1.36
C ALA A 99 -7.82 21.03 2.71
N SER A 100 -6.54 20.65 2.78
CA SER A 100 -5.76 20.32 3.97
C SER A 100 -6.50 20.58 5.29
N ALA A 101 -7.41 19.69 5.67
CA ALA A 101 -7.91 19.60 7.03
C ALA A 101 -6.87 18.73 7.74
N GLY A 102 -5.91 19.39 8.40
CA GLY A 102 -4.93 18.74 9.25
C GLY A 102 -5.64 17.81 10.22
N LEU A 103 -5.64 16.52 9.91
CA LEU A 103 -5.94 15.45 10.85
C LEU A 103 -4.76 15.36 11.81
N SER A 104 -4.73 16.32 12.74
CA SER A 104 -3.93 16.25 13.95
C SER A 104 -4.42 15.07 14.78
N TRP A 105 -3.78 13.92 14.60
CA TRP A 105 -3.90 12.75 15.49
C TRP A 105 -2.99 12.87 16.73
N ALA A 106 -2.41 14.04 17.00
CA ALA A 106 -1.55 14.28 18.16
C ALA A 106 -2.18 15.36 19.04
N GLY A 107 -3.26 15.00 19.73
CA GLY A 107 -4.01 15.93 20.57
C GLY A 107 -4.93 15.25 21.57
N ARG A 108 -4.49 14.14 22.17
CA ARG A 108 -5.16 13.56 23.34
C ARG A 108 -4.17 12.77 24.19
N ASP A 109 -3.19 13.45 24.77
CA ASP A 109 -2.61 13.11 26.08
C ASP A 109 -1.69 14.24 26.56
N SER A 110 -2.29 15.40 26.80
CA SER A 110 -1.66 16.48 27.57
C SER A 110 -2.13 16.36 29.02
N ARG A 111 -1.56 15.41 29.78
CA ARG A 111 -1.61 15.48 31.25
C ARG A 111 -0.31 16.11 31.74
N PRO A 112 -0.36 17.25 32.45
CA PRO A 112 0.82 17.81 33.06
C PRO A 112 1.25 16.91 34.23
N ILE A 113 2.45 16.33 34.17
CA ILE A 113 3.10 15.79 35.35
C ILE A 113 3.77 16.97 36.05
N ILE A 114 3.08 17.54 37.03
CA ILE A 114 3.66 18.43 38.03
C ILE A 114 3.90 17.60 39.30
N GLY A 115 5.17 17.53 39.72
CA GLY A 115 5.63 17.62 41.11
C GLY A 115 5.47 16.42 42.05
N CYS A 116 6.60 15.85 42.46
CA CYS A 116 7.18 15.99 43.80
C CYS A 116 8.70 15.92 43.68
#